data_AF-A0A966T235-F1
#
_entry.id   AF-A0A966T235-F1
#
_cell.length_a   1.000
_cell.length_b   1.000
_cell.length_c   1.000
_cell.angle_alpha   90.00
_cell.angle_beta   90.00
_cell.angle_gamma   90.00
#
_symmetry.space_group_name_H-M   'P 1'
#
loop_
_entity.id
_entity.type
_entity.pdbx_description
1 polymer ?
#
loop_
_entity_poly.entity_id
_entity_poly.type
_entity_poly.pdbx_seq_one_letter_code
_entity_poly.pdbx_strand_id
1 'polypeptide(L)' 'MNDQAGITQFMLKRAAEVGLARVYPIGAVSMGSNGEQITEIGDLHNAGCVAITDDGRPVGSALLMRRALEYASMFKMPV' A
#
# COMPACT_ATOMS: atom_id res chain seq x y z
N MET A 1 3.08 -2.22 -7.09
CA MET A 1 2.09 -2.01 -6.00
C MET A 1 0.94 -1.17 -6.50
N ASN A 2 -0.11 -1.05 -5.69
CA ASN A 2 -1.24 -0.16 -5.96
C ASN A 2 -1.22 1.03 -4.98
N ASP A 3 -1.35 2.24 -5.51
CA ASP A 3 -1.42 3.50 -4.75
C ASP A 3 -2.85 4.10 -4.73
N GLN A 4 -3.84 3.39 -5.27
CA GLN A 4 -5.24 3.84 -5.31
C GLN A 4 -6.20 2.95 -4.53
N ALA A 5 -6.85 3.52 -3.51
CA ALA A 5 -7.85 2.81 -2.70
C ALA A 5 -8.99 2.16 -3.51
N GLY A 6 -9.47 2.85 -4.56
CA GLY A 6 -10.56 2.32 -5.41
C GLY A 6 -10.20 1.03 -6.15
N ILE A 7 -8.95 0.91 -6.61
CA ILE A 7 -8.46 -0.32 -7.25
C ILE A 7 -8.36 -1.45 -6.23
N THR A 8 -7.88 -1.17 -5.00
CA THR A 8 -7.80 -2.16 -3.92
C THR A 8 -9.19 -2.70 -3.57
N GLN A 9 -10.18 -1.82 -3.41
CA GLN A 9 -11.57 -2.21 -3.13
C GLN A 9 -12.15 -3.06 -4.26
N PHE A 10 -11.89 -2.68 -5.52
CA PHE A 10 -12.33 -3.47 -6.68
C PHE A 10 -11.69 -4.87 -6.69
N MET A 11 -10.39 -4.98 -6.43
CA MET A 11 -9.69 -6.27 -6.36
C MET A 11 -10.28 -7.17 -5.28
N LEU A 12 -10.50 -6.63 -4.07
CA LEU A 12 -11.09 -7.38 -2.96
C LEU A 12 -12.52 -7.81 -3.26
N LYS A 13 -13.34 -6.91 -3.81
CA LYS A 13 -14.71 -7.22 -4.23
C LYS A 13 -14.71 -8.34 -5.28
N ARG A 14 -13.86 -8.23 -6.30
CA ARG A 14 -13.75 -9.22 -7.35
C ARG A 14 -13.25 -10.57 -6.82
N ALA A 15 -12.30 -10.57 -5.90
CA ALA A 15 -11.81 -11.77 -5.25
C ALA A 15 -12.93 -12.47 -4.45
N ALA A 16 -13.74 -11.70 -3.73
CA ALA A 16 -14.90 -12.22 -2.99
C ALA A 16 -15.99 -12.79 -3.92
N GLU A 17 -16.26 -12.12 -5.05
CA GLU A 17 -17.21 -12.61 -6.07
C GLU A 17 -16.77 -13.94 -6.70
N VAL A 18 -15.48 -14.08 -6.98
CA VAL A 18 -14.92 -15.28 -7.63
C VAL A 18 -14.75 -16.42 -6.63
N GLY A 19 -14.34 -16.13 -5.39
CA GLY A 19 -14.29 -17.11 -4.30
C GLY A 19 -13.22 -18.20 -4.44
N LEU A 20 -12.29 -18.09 -5.39
CA LEU A 20 -11.28 -19.13 -5.66
C LEU A 20 -10.02 -19.01 -4.81
N ALA A 21 -9.68 -17.81 -4.32
CA ALA A 21 -8.49 -17.56 -3.52
C ALA A 21 -8.67 -16.35 -2.59
N ARG A 22 -7.90 -16.34 -1.50
CA ARG A 22 -7.78 -15.16 -0.62
C ARG A 22 -6.77 -14.19 -1.22
N VAL A 23 -7.18 -12.94 -1.40
CA VAL A 23 -6.35 -11.86 -1.94
C VAL A 23 -6.00 -10.90 -0.81
N TYR A 24 -4.71 -10.65 -0.64
CA TYR A 24 -4.17 -9.71 0.35
C TYR A 24 -3.42 -8.60 -0.39
N PRO A 25 -4.06 -7.46 -0.64
CA PRO A 25 -3.46 -6.38 -1.43
C PRO A 25 -2.36 -5.68 -0.64
N ILE A 26 -1.36 -5.19 -1.37
CA ILE A 26 -0.21 -4.46 -0.84
C ILE A 26 -0.18 -3.08 -1.49
N GLY A 27 -0.13 -2.04 -0.65
CA GLY A 27 -0.08 -0.65 -1.05
C GLY A 27 1.32 -0.21 -1.49
N ALA A 28 1.41 0.83 -2.31
CA ALA A 28 2.68 1.49 -2.56
C ALA A 28 3.12 2.31 -1.33
N VAL A 29 4.42 2.56 -1.16
CA VAL A 29 4.90 3.56 -0.17
C VAL A 29 4.82 4.96 -0.78
N SER A 30 5.10 5.08 -2.09
CA SER A 30 5.07 6.34 -2.81
C SER A 30 4.07 6.38 -3.95
N MET A 31 3.64 7.59 -4.30
CA MET A 31 2.77 7.84 -5.45
C MET A 31 3.44 7.33 -6.74
N GLY A 32 2.72 6.50 -7.49
CA GLY A 32 3.23 5.83 -8.70
C GLY A 32 4.46 4.96 -8.47
N SER A 33 4.78 4.60 -7.22
CA SER A 33 6.04 3.94 -6.85
C SER A 33 7.29 4.69 -7.35
N ASN A 34 7.28 6.03 -7.34
CA ASN A 34 8.41 6.84 -7.80
C ASN A 34 9.50 7.07 -6.73
N GLY A 35 9.22 6.78 -5.46
CA GLY A 35 10.15 6.97 -4.35
C GLY A 35 10.36 8.44 -3.94
N GLU A 36 9.50 9.34 -4.41
CA GLU A 36 9.63 10.80 -4.22
C GLU A 36 8.64 11.37 -3.19
N GLN A 37 7.39 10.91 -3.21
CA GLN A 37 6.30 11.43 -2.36
C GLN A 37 5.48 10.28 -1.77
N ILE A 38 5.20 10.35 -0.46
CA ILE A 38 4.36 9.37 0.24
C ILE A 38 2.95 9.39 -0.33
N THR A 39 2.38 8.18 -0.50
CA THR A 39 0.99 8.02 -0.91
C THR A 39 0.03 8.18 0.29
N GLU A 40 -1.28 8.18 0.02
CA GLU A 40 -2.32 8.19 1.05
C GLU A 40 -2.42 6.81 1.74
N ILE A 41 -1.42 6.48 2.55
CA ILE A 41 -1.29 5.17 3.24
C ILE A 41 -2.53 4.85 4.08
N GLY A 42 -3.14 5.86 4.70
CA GLY A 42 -4.37 5.69 5.48
C GLY A 42 -5.54 5.20 4.64
N ASP A 43 -5.70 5.76 3.43
CA ASP A 43 -6.76 5.34 2.51
C ASP A 43 -6.51 3.93 1.99
N LEU A 44 -5.24 3.57 1.73
CA LEU A 44 -4.86 2.21 1.34
C LEU A 44 -5.13 1.19 2.44
N HIS A 45 -4.80 1.51 3.70
CA HIS A 45 -5.15 0.68 4.85
C HIS A 45 -6.66 0.49 4.96
N ASN A 46 -7.44 1.58 4.89
CA ASN A 46 -8.90 1.53 4.98
C ASN A 46 -9.53 0.76 3.81
N ALA A 47 -8.89 0.77 2.64
CA ALA A 47 -9.29 -0.03 1.50
C ALA A 47 -9.00 -1.53 1.66
N GLY A 48 -8.17 -1.93 2.63
CA GLY A 48 -7.86 -3.33 2.94
C GLY A 48 -6.44 -3.78 2.57
N CYS A 49 -5.51 -2.84 2.29
CA CYS A 49 -4.10 -3.19 2.14
C CYS A 49 -3.53 -3.71 3.47
N VAL A 50 -2.76 -4.81 3.40
CA VAL A 50 -2.17 -5.44 4.60
C VAL A 50 -0.71 -5.06 4.85
N ALA A 51 -0.06 -4.47 3.85
CA ALA A 51 1.33 -4.02 3.89
C ALA A 51 1.50 -2.84 2.92
N ILE A 52 2.59 -2.07 3.09
CA ILE A 52 3.02 -1.05 2.12
C ILE A 52 4.43 -1.36 1.65
N THR A 53 4.77 -1.13 0.38
CA THR A 53 6.15 -1.31 -0.13
C THR A 53 6.29 -0.63 -1.49
N ASP A 54 7.50 -0.21 -1.84
CA ASP A 54 7.86 0.29 -3.17
C ASP A 54 8.75 -0.70 -3.94
N ASP A 55 8.47 -2.01 -3.82
CA ASP A 55 9.20 -3.07 -4.51
C ASP A 55 9.41 -2.74 -6.00
N GLY A 56 10.66 -2.84 -6.44
CA GLY A 56 11.12 -2.42 -7.77
C GLY A 56 11.81 -1.06 -7.83
N ARG A 57 11.60 -0.14 -6.86
CA ARG A 57 12.29 1.16 -6.80
C ARG A 57 12.63 1.55 -5.35
N PRO A 58 13.91 1.70 -5.01
CA PRO A 58 14.28 2.09 -3.65
C PRO A 58 13.71 3.47 -3.30
N VAL A 59 13.22 3.59 -2.08
CA VAL A 59 12.75 4.86 -1.51
C VAL A 59 13.88 5.88 -1.58
N GLY A 60 13.67 6.97 -2.31
CA GLY A 60 14.73 7.89 -2.75
C GLY A 60 15.38 8.70 -1.62
N SER A 61 14.81 8.71 -0.41
CA SER A 61 15.42 9.37 0.74
C SER A 61 15.13 8.65 2.06
N ALA A 62 16.10 8.72 2.98
CA ALA A 62 15.94 8.20 4.34
C ALA A 62 14.78 8.89 5.10
N LEU A 63 14.50 10.16 4.79
CA LEU A 63 13.36 10.88 5.37
C LEU A 63 12.02 10.30 4.91
N LEU A 64 11.89 9.95 3.63
CA LEU A 64 10.68 9.32 3.10
C LEU A 64 10.48 7.94 3.71
N MET A 65 11.55 7.14 3.81
CA MET A 65 11.48 5.82 4.43
C MET A 65 11.13 5.91 5.93
N ARG A 66 11.71 6.87 6.66
CA ARG A 66 11.36 7.11 8.05
C ARG A 66 9.87 7.41 8.21
N ARG A 67 9.33 8.31 7.39
CA ARG A 67 7.90 8.64 7.41
C ARG A 67 7.04 7.44 7.05
N ALA A 68 7.45 6.64 6.05
CA ALA A 68 6.76 5.40 5.69
C ALA A 68 6.68 4.43 6.88
N LEU A 69 7.78 4.24 7.60
CA LEU A 69 7.82 3.42 8.83
C LEU A 69 6.95 4.01 9.95
N GLU A 70 6.94 5.33 10.13
CA GLU A 70 6.08 6.01 11.10
C GLU A 70 4.60 5.73 10.78
N TYR A 71 4.17 5.91 9.52
CA TYR A 71 2.81 5.60 9.09
C TYR A 71 2.46 4.12 9.22
N ALA A 72 3.35 3.23 8.78
CA ALA A 72 3.15 1.79 8.89
C ALA A 72 2.98 1.35 10.35
N SER A 73 3.80 1.91 11.26
CA SER A 73 3.66 1.68 12.70
C SER A 73 2.34 2.20 13.25
N MET A 74 1.85 3.37 12.80
CA MET A 74 0.56 3.91 13.23
C MET A 74 -0.61 2.98 12.86
N PHE A 75 -0.55 2.38 11.66
CA PHE A 75 -1.58 1.46 11.15
C PHE A 75 -1.29 -0.01 11.47
N LYS A 76 -0.21 -0.31 12.21
CA LYS A 76 0.26 -1.69 12.50
C LYS A 76 0.44 -2.55 11.25
N MET A 77 0.92 -1.93 10.18
CA MET A 77 1.26 -2.59 8.92
C MET A 77 2.78 -2.81 8.84
N PRO A 78 3.25 -3.90 8.19
CA PRO A 78 4.63 -4.04 7.78
C PRO A 78 4.95 -3.17 6.55
N VAL A 79 6.22 -2.79 6.43
CA VAL A 79 6.84 -2.16 5.24
C VAL A 79 7.74 -3.17 4.53
#